data_AF-A0A529VH37-F1
#
_entry.id   AF-A0A529VH37-F1
#
_cell.length_a   1.000
_cell.length_b   1.000
_cell.length_c   1.000
_cell.angle_alpha   90.00
_cell.angle_beta   90.00
_cell.angle_gamma   90.00
#
_symmetry.space_group_name_H-M   'P 1'
#
loop_
_entity.id
_entity.type
_entity.pdbx_description
1 polymer ?
#
loop_
_entity_poly.entity_id
_entity_poly.type
_entity_poly.pdbx_seq_one_letter_code
_entity_poly.pdbx_strand_id
1 'polypeptide(L)'
;PWFLKNIDVEKSVHRADYQAQLARLQAGGSVSKLKPGPEVVHNALRHALLSQRPRPHYVVTVPARIGAALKRILPASMLYRVLARRA
;
A
#
# COMPACT_ATOMS: atom_id res chain seq x y z
N PRO A 1 10.33 -18.02 -7.19
CA PRO A 1 9.21 -17.04 -7.21
C PRO A 1 8.14 -17.44 -8.22
N TRP A 2 6.86 -17.37 -7.87
CA TRP A 2 5.76 -17.80 -8.76
C TRP A 2 5.75 -17.05 -10.11
N PHE A 3 6.13 -15.77 -10.09
CA PHE A 3 6.33 -14.94 -11.28
C PHE A 3 7.28 -15.59 -12.32
N LEU A 4 8.49 -15.98 -11.91
CA LEU A 4 9.49 -16.58 -12.80
C LEU A 4 9.09 -17.96 -13.34
N LYS A 5 8.11 -18.63 -12.71
CA LYS A 5 7.62 -19.94 -13.15
C LYS A 5 6.57 -19.84 -14.25
N ASN A 6 5.86 -18.71 -14.33
CA ASN A 6 4.67 -18.57 -15.18
C ASN A 6 4.79 -17.46 -16.23
N ILE A 7 5.84 -16.63 -16.17
CA ILE A 7 6.03 -15.49 -17.07
C ILE A 7 7.38 -15.63 -17.78
N ASP A 8 7.33 -15.68 -19.11
CA ASP A 8 8.51 -15.58 -19.97
C ASP A 8 8.90 -14.09 -20.09
N VAL A 9 9.83 -13.66 -19.24
CA VAL A 9 10.29 -12.27 -19.18
C VAL A 9 11.06 -11.87 -20.44
N GLU A 10 11.79 -12.81 -21.05
CA GLU A 10 12.68 -12.51 -22.18
C GLU A 10 11.92 -12.28 -23.48
N LYS A 11 10.78 -12.98 -23.66
CA LYS A 11 9.92 -12.81 -24.84
C LYS A 11 8.75 -11.84 -24.62
N SER A 12 8.66 -11.22 -23.45
CA SER A 12 7.61 -10.25 -23.15
C SER A 12 7.86 -8.89 -23.81
N VAL A 13 6.80 -8.24 -24.30
CA VAL A 13 6.84 -6.83 -24.73
C VAL A 13 7.27 -5.90 -23.58
N HIS A 14 7.01 -6.30 -22.35
CA HIS A 14 7.38 -5.57 -21.12
C HIS A 14 8.74 -5.98 -20.54
N ARG A 15 9.60 -6.65 -21.33
CA ARG A 15 10.90 -7.19 -20.86
C ARG A 15 11.71 -6.18 -20.06
N ALA A 16 11.87 -4.96 -20.57
CA ALA A 16 12.67 -3.92 -19.91
C ALA A 16 12.11 -3.56 -18.52
N ASP A 17 10.79 -3.38 -18.41
CA ASP A 17 10.11 -3.08 -17.15
C ASP A 17 10.24 -4.23 -16.15
N TYR A 18 10.05 -5.46 -16.62
CA TYR A 18 10.19 -6.66 -15.80
C TYR A 18 11.61 -6.85 -15.28
N GLN A 19 12.63 -6.61 -16.11
CA GLN A 19 14.02 -6.68 -15.68
C GLN A 19 14.32 -5.64 -14.59
N ALA A 20 13.87 -4.39 -14.78
CA ALA A 20 14.02 -3.34 -13.76
C ALA A 20 13.30 -3.69 -12.45
N GLN A 21 12.09 -4.25 -12.54
CA GLN A 21 11.31 -4.66 -11.37
C GLN A 21 11.94 -5.85 -10.64
N LEU A 22 12.44 -6.85 -11.38
CA LEU A 22 13.17 -8.00 -10.83
C LEU A 22 14.43 -7.57 -10.09
N ALA A 23 15.22 -6.66 -10.67
CA ALA A 23 16.41 -6.12 -10.02
C ALA A 23 16.07 -5.45 -8.68
N ARG A 24 14.99 -4.65 -8.63
CA ARG A 24 14.51 -4.01 -7.39
C ARG A 24 14.04 -5.02 -6.35
N LEU A 25 13.36 -6.09 -6.78
CA LEU A 25 12.87 -7.15 -5.89
C LEU A 25 14.03 -7.98 -5.32
N GLN A 26 15.02 -8.31 -6.15
CA GLN A 26 16.22 -9.06 -5.76
C GLN A 26 17.12 -8.25 -4.82
N ALA A 27 17.18 -6.92 -4.97
CA ALA A 27 17.89 -6.01 -4.08
C ALA A 27 17.27 -5.91 -2.66
N GLY A 28 16.31 -6.78 -2.30
CA GLY A 28 15.67 -6.81 -0.98
C GLY A 28 14.41 -5.94 -0.88
N GLY A 29 13.97 -5.31 -1.97
CA GLY A 29 12.82 -4.40 -2.00
C GLY A 29 13.05 -3.10 -1.22
N SER A 30 12.21 -2.10 -1.47
CA SER A 30 12.27 -0.85 -0.70
C SER A 30 11.82 -1.11 0.74
N VAL A 31 12.74 -1.05 1.71
CA VAL A 31 12.42 -0.99 3.14
C VAL A 31 11.88 0.42 3.44
N SER A 32 10.66 0.70 2.98
CA SER A 32 9.99 1.94 3.31
C SER A 32 9.63 1.91 4.79
N LYS A 33 10.23 2.79 5.59
CA LYS A 33 9.94 2.93 7.03
C LYS A 33 8.45 3.15 7.34
N LEU A 34 7.70 3.65 6.36
CA LEU A 34 6.27 3.92 6.47
C LEU A 34 5.40 2.73 6.03
N LYS A 35 5.99 1.68 5.46
CA LYS A 35 5.25 0.47 5.08
C LYS A 35 4.99 -0.36 6.33
N PRO A 36 3.72 -0.54 6.73
CA PRO A 36 3.41 -1.36 7.89
C PRO A 36 3.75 -2.83 7.59
N GLY A 37 4.20 -3.54 8.63
CA GLY A 37 4.38 -4.99 8.60
C GLY A 37 3.05 -5.75 8.45
N PRO A 38 3.11 -7.05 8.10
CA PRO A 38 1.92 -7.87 7.90
C PRO A 38 1.01 -7.98 9.15
N GLU A 39 1.58 -7.77 10.34
CA GLU A 39 0.89 -7.79 11.63
C GLU A 39 -0.22 -6.74 11.71
N VAL A 40 -0.03 -5.59 11.06
CA VAL A 40 -1.03 -4.52 11.04
C VAL A 40 -2.27 -4.95 10.26
N VAL A 41 -2.07 -5.66 9.15
CA VAL A 41 -3.16 -6.22 8.35
C VAL A 41 -3.84 -7.35 9.12
N HIS A 42 -3.04 -8.24 9.72
CA HIS A 42 -3.57 -9.34 10.53
C HIS A 42 -4.45 -8.84 11.68
N ASN A 43 -4.03 -7.81 12.41
CA ASN A 43 -4.80 -7.23 13.50
C ASN A 43 -6.14 -6.64 13.02
N ALA A 44 -6.12 -5.91 11.90
CA ALA A 44 -7.34 -5.36 11.33
C ALA A 44 -8.29 -6.46 10.85
N LEU A 45 -7.76 -7.50 10.19
CA LEU A 45 -8.53 -8.64 9.72
C LEU A 45 -9.15 -9.42 10.87
N ARG A 46 -8.35 -9.74 11.90
CA ARG A 46 -8.83 -10.42 13.11
C ARG A 46 -9.96 -9.63 13.76
N HIS A 47 -9.81 -8.31 13.90
CA HIS A 47 -10.87 -7.48 14.46
C HIS A 47 -12.12 -7.44 13.56
N ALA A 48 -11.96 -7.39 12.24
CA ALA A 48 -13.08 -7.44 11.29
C ALA A 48 -13.86 -8.76 11.40
N LEU A 49 -13.16 -9.89 11.50
CA LEU A 49 -13.79 -11.22 11.57
C LEU A 49 -14.46 -11.51 12.92
N LEU A 50 -13.92 -10.98 14.01
CA LEU A 50 -14.40 -11.29 15.37
C LEU A 50 -15.32 -10.21 15.97
N SER A 51 -15.54 -9.09 15.28
CA SER A 51 -16.42 -8.03 15.77
C SER A 51 -17.89 -8.43 15.63
N GLN A 52 -18.70 -8.24 16.67
CA GLN A 52 -20.16 -8.39 16.58
C GLN A 52 -20.81 -7.40 15.61
N ARG A 53 -20.14 -6.28 15.31
CA ARG A 53 -20.58 -5.26 14.34
C ARG A 53 -19.39 -4.87 13.47
N PRO A 54 -19.06 -5.67 12.43
CA PRO A 54 -17.94 -5.37 11.55
C PRO A 54 -18.20 -4.11 10.72
N ARG A 55 -17.13 -3.39 10.38
CA ARG A 55 -17.20 -2.18 9.55
C ARG A 55 -16.82 -2.51 8.10
N PRO A 56 -17.39 -1.82 7.10
CA PRO A 56 -17.03 -2.06 5.70
C PRO A 56 -15.60 -1.63 5.36
N HIS A 57 -15.00 -0.70 6.12
CA HIS A 57 -13.67 -0.18 5.84
C HIS A 57 -12.81 -0.09 7.11
N TYR A 58 -11.58 -0.63 7.03
CA TYR A 58 -10.58 -0.59 8.10
C TYR A 58 -9.29 0.06 7.61
N VAL A 59 -8.94 1.20 8.20
CA VAL A 59 -7.75 1.95 7.80
C VAL A 59 -6.51 1.39 8.50
N VAL A 60 -5.65 0.73 7.73
CA VAL A 60 -4.50 -0.03 8.25
C VAL A 60 -3.20 0.77 8.29
N THR A 61 -2.92 1.62 7.31
CA THR A 61 -1.64 2.33 7.22
C THR A 61 -1.67 3.66 7.97
N VAL A 62 -0.53 4.05 8.57
CA VAL A 62 -0.40 5.33 9.29
C VAL A 62 -0.74 6.53 8.38
N PRO A 63 -0.22 6.63 7.13
CA PRO A 63 -0.58 7.73 6.24
C PRO A 63 -2.08 7.79 5.95
N ALA A 64 -2.75 6.64 5.78
CA ALA A 64 -4.18 6.61 5.52
C ALA A 64 -5.00 7.03 6.75
N ARG A 65 -4.58 6.68 7.97
CA ARG A 65 -5.22 7.14 9.21
C ARG A 65 -5.13 8.65 9.35
N ILE A 66 -3.95 9.22 9.06
CA ILE A 66 -3.75 10.67 9.04
C ILE A 66 -4.68 11.32 8.00
N GLY A 67 -4.72 10.79 6.77
CA GLY A 67 -5.61 11.30 5.72
C GLY A 67 -7.09 11.26 6.12
N ALA A 68 -7.55 10.17 6.73
CA ALA A 68 -8.92 10.04 7.23
C ALA A 68 -9.23 11.05 8.35
N ALA A 69 -8.29 11.29 9.27
CA ALA A 69 -8.44 12.28 10.32
C ALA A 69 -8.47 13.71 9.75
N LEU A 70 -7.56 14.04 8.83
CA LEU A 70 -7.51 15.33 8.15
C LEU A 70 -8.81 15.60 7.39
N LYS A 71 -9.35 14.62 6.67
CA LYS A 71 -10.64 14.76 5.96
C LYS A 71 -11.82 15.07 6.90
N ARG A 72 -11.73 14.67 8.17
CA ARG A 72 -12.78 14.93 9.16
C ARG A 72 -12.65 16.30 9.83
N ILE A 73 -11.45 16.88 9.88
CA ILE A 73 -11.16 18.14 10.57
C ILE A 73 -11.09 19.32 9.58
N LEU A 74 -10.53 19.11 8.39
CA LEU A 74 -10.27 20.17 7.41
C LEU A 74 -11.38 20.28 6.37
N PRO A 75 -11.75 21.51 5.96
CA PRO A 75 -12.51 21.73 4.74
C PRO A 75 -11.78 21.15 3.52
N ALA A 76 -12.54 20.64 2.55
CA ALA A 76 -11.99 19.98 1.35
C ALA A 76 -10.93 20.85 0.65
N SER A 77 -11.19 22.15 0.51
CA SER A 77 -10.27 23.09 -0.16
C SER A 77 -8.92 23.27 0.54
N MET A 78 -8.86 23.11 1.87
CA MET A 78 -7.59 23.13 2.60
C MET A 78 -6.86 21.78 2.49
N LEU A 79 -7.59 20.67 2.60
CA LEU A 79 -7.02 19.33 2.45
C LEU A 79 -6.33 19.16 1.10
N TYR A 80 -6.99 19.56 0.00
CA TYR A 80 -6.40 19.47 -1.33
C TYR A 80 -5.19 20.39 -1.51
N ARG A 81 -5.19 21.60 -0.91
CA ARG A 81 -4.01 22.49 -0.93
C ARG A 81 -2.80 21.88 -0.23
N VAL A 82 -2.99 21.18 0.90
CA VAL A 82 -1.91 20.51 1.62
C VAL A 82 -1.36 19.33 0.81
N LEU A 83 -2.23 18.53 0.19
CA LEU A 83 -1.82 17.38 -0.62
C LEU A 83 -1.09 17.80 -1.90
N ALA A 84 -1.59 18.83 -2.60
CA ALA A 84 -0.97 19.34 -3.83
C ALA A 84 0.45 19.88 -3.60
N ARG A 85 0.80 20.30 -2.38
CA ARG A 85 2.13 20.84 -2.05
C ARG A 85 3.21 19.76 -1.90
N ARG A 86 2.84 18.47 -1.93
CA ARG A 86 3.75 17.33 -1.71
C ARG A 86 3.74 16.30 -2.85
N ALA A 87 3.02 16.55 -3.94
CA ALA A 87 3.09 15.80 -5.18
C ALA A 87 4.21 16.38 -6.05
#